data_AF-A0A956PER3-F1
#
_entry.id   AF-A0A956PER3-F1
#
_cell.length_a   1.000
_cell.length_b   1.000
_cell.length_c   1.000
_cell.angle_alpha   90.00
_cell.angle_beta   90.00
_cell.angle_gamma   90.00
#
_symmetry.space_group_name_H-M   'P 1'
#
loop_
_entity.id
_entity.type
_entity.pdbx_description
1 polymer ?
#
loop_
_entity_poly.entity_id
_entity_poly.type
_entity_poly.pdbx_seq_one_letter_code
_entity_poly.pdbx_strand_id
1 'polypeptide(L)'
;SRVDRRHLARLLAVLAAAAILGWGLSTTESMQSAQEVTGQRLDKLKSYDNSSRARVQLWKAAAEMSLDHPILGVGPGEFSVYYPRFQKLFYYYSDSAHSAALEMSSETGLVGLILFCASLFLLFWERRRQPISPLQRSALLALFCGLGYAQIDLAYQFGYLWLTIAMLCLFALPPGEQTTGESTINIPQGILALTAVGITMYLVPPLREVEMARRLSDEHQALSSYQRGAERLPWWRHALLSGYQLQLQLDLTPSPEQTQSLLALGDEMPAAHAMVGEWHLEGGRFQEAVREYRRAVELDPFNHPNYYAKLRQLGIQLSDRELVQTSSRAILENYPLDKVSLAPPGHREHLQAELQPALLDLADAMNPYRQPRRTEPIYRFLYEYNPTPRAAYGLGISLQTMGRREEAIPYLEEAHRKNPIFPAP
;
A
#
# COMPACT_ATOMS: atom_id res chain seq x y z
N SER A 1 41.74 1.13 -35.61
CA SER A 1 41.24 2.11 -36.60
C SER A 1 41.09 3.47 -35.91
N ARG A 2 41.25 4.62 -36.61
CA ARG A 2 41.08 5.97 -36.00
C ARG A 2 39.64 6.27 -35.53
N VAL A 3 38.69 5.40 -35.83
CA VAL A 3 37.26 5.52 -35.51
C VAL A 3 36.96 5.10 -34.06
N ASP A 4 37.73 4.18 -33.46
CA ASP A 4 37.50 3.72 -32.07
C ASP A 4 37.85 4.76 -30.99
N ARG A 5 38.96 5.50 -31.16
CA ARG A 5 39.40 6.46 -30.14
C ARG A 5 38.47 7.67 -30.00
N ARG A 6 37.79 8.06 -31.08
CA ARG A 6 36.84 9.18 -31.07
C ARG A 6 35.51 8.80 -30.42
N HIS A 7 35.06 7.55 -30.58
CA HIS A 7 33.88 7.04 -29.90
C HIS A 7 34.13 6.78 -28.42
N LEU A 8 35.31 6.25 -28.06
CA LEU A 8 35.73 6.10 -26.67
C LEU A 8 35.86 7.45 -25.98
N ALA A 9 36.44 8.47 -26.63
CA ALA A 9 36.54 9.81 -26.07
C ALA A 9 35.17 10.48 -25.89
N ARG A 10 34.22 10.28 -26.81
CA ARG A 10 32.84 10.77 -26.67
C ARG A 10 32.09 10.05 -25.55
N LEU A 11 32.25 8.74 -25.43
CA LEU A 11 31.65 7.95 -24.34
C LEU A 11 32.20 8.39 -22.99
N LEU A 12 33.53 8.56 -22.88
CA LEU A 12 34.18 9.06 -21.66
C LEU A 12 33.77 10.49 -21.34
N ALA A 13 33.59 11.36 -22.34
CA ALA A 13 33.10 12.72 -22.15
C ALA A 13 31.64 12.76 -21.66
N VAL A 14 30.78 11.87 -22.18
CA VAL A 14 29.39 11.74 -21.72
C VAL A 14 29.33 11.17 -20.31
N LEU A 15 30.14 10.15 -19.99
CA LEU A 15 30.24 9.59 -18.64
C LEU A 15 30.82 10.61 -17.64
N ALA A 16 31.82 11.39 -18.04
CA ALA A 16 32.37 12.48 -17.23
C ALA A 16 31.34 13.61 -17.03
N ALA A 17 30.60 14.00 -18.07
CA ALA A 17 29.53 14.99 -17.97
C ALA A 17 28.38 14.50 -17.08
N ALA A 18 28.00 13.22 -17.18
CA ALA A 18 27.00 12.60 -16.31
C ALA A 18 27.48 12.50 -14.85
N ALA A 19 28.76 12.17 -14.64
CA ALA A 19 29.38 12.17 -13.30
C ALA A 19 29.49 13.59 -12.72
N ILE A 20 29.80 14.59 -13.53
CA ILE A 20 29.87 16.00 -13.13
C ILE A 20 28.48 16.57 -12.88
N LEU A 21 27.46 16.22 -13.67
CA LEU A 21 26.07 16.59 -13.39
C LEU A 21 25.56 15.89 -12.12
N GLY A 22 25.84 14.59 -11.97
CA GLY A 22 25.49 13.83 -10.76
C GLY A 22 26.17 14.37 -9.50
N TRP A 23 27.45 14.75 -9.61
CA TRP A 23 28.19 15.42 -8.55
C TRP A 23 27.63 16.82 -8.29
N GLY A 24 27.39 17.62 -9.33
CA GLY A 24 26.86 18.98 -9.23
C GLY A 24 25.50 19.02 -8.53
N LEU A 25 24.59 18.11 -8.91
CA LEU A 25 23.29 17.90 -8.27
C LEU A 25 23.41 17.40 -6.82
N SER A 26 24.50 16.72 -6.47
CA SER A 26 24.78 16.31 -5.07
C SER A 26 25.43 17.40 -4.21
N THR A 27 25.93 18.48 -4.82
CA THR A 27 26.72 19.53 -4.13
C THR A 27 26.04 20.89 -3.99
N THR A 28 24.89 21.13 -4.62
CA THR A 28 24.09 22.32 -4.34
C THR A 28 23.11 22.02 -3.20
N GLU A 29 23.40 22.61 -2.03
CA GLU A 29 22.74 22.52 -0.69
C GLU A 29 23.48 21.72 0.41
N SER A 30 24.58 21.01 0.13
CA SER A 30 25.09 19.95 1.04
C SER A 30 26.32 20.26 1.92
N MET A 31 26.65 21.52 2.22
CA MET A 31 27.79 21.84 3.12
C MET A 31 27.49 22.68 4.36
N GLN A 32 26.23 23.08 4.63
CA GLN A 32 25.85 23.73 5.90
C GLN A 32 25.25 22.77 6.94
N SER A 33 24.97 21.51 6.60
CA SER A 33 24.23 20.57 7.44
C SER A 33 25.09 19.53 8.17
N ALA A 34 26.41 19.68 8.27
CA ALA A 34 27.28 18.63 8.81
C ALA A 34 27.05 18.27 10.30
N GLN A 35 26.40 19.14 11.09
CA GLN A 35 26.04 18.86 12.50
C GLN A 35 24.58 18.37 12.68
N GLU A 36 23.64 18.71 11.80
CA GLU A 36 22.26 18.16 11.80
C GLU A 36 22.19 16.75 11.19
N VAL A 37 23.18 16.42 10.35
CA VAL A 37 23.24 15.18 9.56
C VAL A 37 23.53 13.94 10.39
N THR A 38 24.07 14.01 11.62
CA THR A 38 24.38 12.78 12.39
C THR A 38 23.12 12.10 12.94
N GLY A 39 22.15 12.88 13.45
CA GLY A 39 20.84 12.36 13.87
C GLY A 39 19.99 11.92 12.67
N GLN A 40 19.91 12.76 11.64
CA GLN A 40 19.20 12.42 10.40
C GLN A 40 19.83 11.26 9.61
N ARG A 41 21.15 11.03 9.71
CA ARG A 41 21.80 9.84 9.12
C ARG A 41 21.42 8.57 9.87
N LEU A 42 21.30 8.63 11.20
CA LEU A 42 20.82 7.48 11.98
C LEU A 42 19.36 7.17 11.69
N ASP A 43 18.51 8.18 11.58
CA ASP A 43 17.10 7.99 11.20
C ASP A 43 16.95 7.58 9.73
N LYS A 44 17.79 8.09 8.82
CA LYS A 44 17.87 7.61 7.43
C LYS A 44 18.43 6.19 7.34
N LEU A 45 19.43 5.82 8.13
CA LEU A 45 19.97 4.44 8.16
C LEU A 45 18.94 3.46 8.71
N LYS A 46 18.21 3.85 9.77
CA LYS A 46 17.05 3.10 10.28
C LYS A 46 15.94 3.01 9.24
N SER A 47 15.65 4.09 8.50
CA SER A 47 14.64 4.07 7.44
C SER A 47 15.05 3.22 6.24
N TYR A 48 16.34 3.17 5.89
CA TYR A 48 16.90 2.31 4.84
C TYR A 48 16.92 0.83 5.22
N ASP A 49 17.28 0.49 6.47
CA ASP A 49 17.24 -0.89 6.95
C ASP A 49 15.78 -1.37 7.07
N ASN A 50 14.88 -0.49 7.52
CA ASN A 50 13.44 -0.75 7.51
C ASN A 50 12.90 -0.94 6.08
N SER A 51 13.30 -0.12 5.11
CA SER A 51 12.80 -0.23 3.72
C SER A 51 13.30 -1.49 3.02
N SER A 52 14.54 -1.91 3.26
CA SER A 52 15.11 -3.13 2.66
C SER A 52 14.46 -4.39 3.24
N ARG A 53 14.29 -4.46 4.56
CA ARG A 53 13.57 -5.57 5.21
C ARG A 53 12.11 -5.62 4.78
N ALA A 54 11.48 -4.47 4.62
CA ALA A 54 10.11 -4.38 4.18
C ALA A 54 9.93 -4.87 2.74
N ARG A 55 10.83 -4.51 1.81
CA ARG A 55 10.84 -5.05 0.43
C ARG A 55 10.98 -6.56 0.40
N VAL A 56 11.86 -7.14 1.21
CA VAL A 56 12.00 -8.61 1.29
C VAL A 56 10.69 -9.27 1.74
N GLN A 57 9.94 -8.65 2.66
CA GLN A 57 8.63 -9.18 3.06
C GLN A 57 7.60 -9.05 1.94
N LEU A 58 7.56 -7.92 1.23
CA LEU A 58 6.69 -7.74 0.07
C LEU A 58 6.98 -8.74 -1.04
N TRP A 59 8.26 -9.03 -1.31
CA TRP A 59 8.64 -10.01 -2.31
C TRP A 59 8.23 -11.43 -1.93
N LYS A 60 8.36 -11.77 -0.64
CA LYS A 60 7.86 -13.05 -0.11
C LYS A 60 6.34 -13.12 -0.22
N ALA A 61 5.63 -12.07 0.16
CA ALA A 61 4.18 -11.99 0.06
C ALA A 61 3.74 -12.13 -1.40
N ALA A 62 4.35 -11.40 -2.34
CA ALA A 62 4.08 -11.51 -3.76
C ALA A 62 4.32 -12.94 -4.29
N ALA A 63 5.42 -13.58 -3.89
CA ALA A 63 5.68 -14.97 -4.25
C ALA A 63 4.65 -15.94 -3.66
N GLU A 64 4.26 -15.76 -2.40
CA GLU A 64 3.20 -16.54 -1.74
C GLU A 64 1.84 -16.33 -2.45
N MET A 65 1.49 -15.10 -2.83
CA MET A 65 0.32 -14.78 -3.65
C MET A 65 0.34 -15.46 -5.02
N SER A 66 1.49 -15.44 -5.71
CA SER A 66 1.66 -16.14 -6.99
C SER A 66 1.53 -17.66 -6.84
N LEU A 67 1.88 -18.22 -5.69
CA LEU A 67 1.71 -19.65 -5.41
C LEU A 67 0.28 -20.01 -5.02
N ASP A 68 -0.45 -19.10 -4.37
CA ASP A 68 -1.86 -19.26 -4.03
C ASP A 68 -2.75 -19.16 -5.28
N HIS A 69 -2.39 -18.28 -6.24
CA HIS A 69 -3.12 -18.05 -7.49
C HIS A 69 -2.23 -18.20 -8.76
N PRO A 70 -1.68 -19.39 -9.05
CA PRO A 70 -0.59 -19.55 -10.01
C PRO A 70 -0.97 -19.38 -11.48
N ILE A 71 -2.23 -19.57 -11.86
CA ILE A 71 -2.62 -19.54 -13.27
C ILE A 71 -2.89 -18.12 -13.73
N LEU A 72 -3.89 -17.47 -13.12
CA LEU A 72 -4.40 -16.15 -13.52
C LEU A 72 -4.03 -15.03 -12.55
N GLY A 73 -3.41 -15.35 -11.41
CA GLY A 73 -3.17 -14.38 -10.35
C GLY A 73 -4.44 -13.93 -9.65
N VAL A 74 -4.29 -12.92 -8.80
CA VAL A 74 -5.39 -12.32 -8.01
C VAL A 74 -6.20 -11.27 -8.78
N GLY A 75 -5.71 -10.83 -9.93
CA GLY A 75 -6.30 -9.78 -10.76
C GLY A 75 -5.37 -8.55 -10.91
N PRO A 76 -5.39 -7.86 -12.07
CA PRO A 76 -4.59 -6.64 -12.28
C PRO A 76 -4.96 -5.50 -11.31
N GLY A 77 -3.95 -4.91 -10.68
CA GLY A 77 -4.10 -3.83 -9.70
C GLY A 77 -4.66 -4.26 -8.34
N GLU A 78 -4.76 -5.56 -8.08
CA GLU A 78 -5.35 -6.11 -6.86
C GLU A 78 -4.29 -6.48 -5.81
N PHE A 79 -3.00 -6.17 -6.03
CA PHE A 79 -1.94 -6.49 -5.06
C PHE A 79 -2.28 -5.99 -3.65
N SER A 80 -2.67 -4.71 -3.53
CA SER A 80 -2.99 -4.06 -2.26
C SER A 80 -4.19 -4.69 -1.53
N VAL A 81 -5.13 -5.30 -2.27
CA VAL A 81 -6.34 -5.94 -1.72
C VAL A 81 -5.99 -7.31 -1.13
N TYR A 82 -5.07 -8.04 -1.78
CA TYR A 82 -4.71 -9.40 -1.39
C TYR A 82 -3.48 -9.49 -0.45
N TYR A 83 -2.58 -8.51 -0.52
CA TYR A 83 -1.37 -8.45 0.30
C TYR A 83 -1.61 -8.63 1.81
N PRO A 84 -2.66 -8.05 2.45
CA PRO A 84 -2.87 -8.16 3.89
C PRO A 84 -2.86 -9.59 4.45
N ARG A 85 -3.33 -10.57 3.68
CA ARG A 85 -3.34 -12.00 4.06
C ARG A 85 -1.93 -12.59 4.22
N PHE A 86 -0.95 -12.02 3.52
CA PHE A 86 0.45 -12.45 3.51
C PHE A 86 1.35 -11.50 4.29
N GLN A 87 0.80 -10.41 4.82
CA GLN A 87 1.53 -9.41 5.60
C GLN A 87 2.03 -10.02 6.91
N LYS A 88 3.29 -9.73 7.26
CA LYS A 88 3.95 -10.21 8.50
C LYS A 88 4.37 -9.08 9.44
N LEU A 89 4.35 -7.84 8.97
CA LEU A 89 4.76 -6.66 9.72
C LEU A 89 3.60 -5.66 9.77
N PHE A 90 3.01 -5.46 10.96
CA PHE A 90 1.84 -4.58 11.10
C PHE A 90 2.12 -3.11 10.76
N TYR A 91 3.35 -2.65 11.03
CA TYR A 91 3.77 -1.28 10.81
C TYR A 91 4.19 -1.01 9.35
N TYR A 92 4.05 -1.98 8.45
CA TYR A 92 4.42 -1.81 7.05
C TYR A 92 3.34 -2.32 6.10
N TYR A 93 2.70 -1.38 5.43
CA TYR A 93 1.74 -1.59 4.35
C TYR A 93 2.33 -1.08 3.03
N SER A 94 2.02 -1.75 1.92
CA SER A 94 2.31 -1.27 0.58
C SER A 94 1.19 -1.64 -0.37
N ASP A 95 0.98 -0.80 -1.37
CA ASP A 95 0.04 -1.02 -2.45
C ASP A 95 0.64 -1.83 -3.62
N SER A 96 1.93 -2.18 -3.53
CA SER A 96 2.69 -2.82 -4.60
C SER A 96 3.76 -3.78 -4.08
N ALA A 97 4.25 -4.67 -4.93
CA ALA A 97 5.31 -5.61 -4.55
C ALA A 97 6.69 -4.95 -4.50
N HIS A 98 6.83 -3.71 -4.99
CA HIS A 98 8.12 -3.07 -5.26
C HIS A 98 9.07 -3.96 -6.10
N SER A 99 8.49 -4.79 -6.97
CA SER A 99 9.17 -5.54 -8.02
C SER A 99 8.15 -5.83 -9.11
N ALA A 100 8.33 -5.24 -10.28
CA ALA A 100 7.38 -5.40 -11.38
C ALA A 100 7.19 -6.86 -11.80
N ALA A 101 8.24 -7.70 -11.72
CA ALA A 101 8.11 -9.11 -12.06
C ALA A 101 7.26 -9.88 -11.05
N LEU A 102 7.47 -9.62 -9.75
CA LEU A 102 6.71 -10.29 -8.69
C LEU A 102 5.26 -9.82 -8.67
N GLU A 103 5.02 -8.52 -8.85
CA GLU A 103 3.68 -7.95 -8.97
C GLU A 103 2.93 -8.50 -10.19
N MET A 104 3.57 -8.54 -11.36
CA MET A 104 2.99 -9.15 -12.54
C MET A 104 2.64 -10.62 -12.28
N SER A 105 3.54 -11.37 -11.64
CA SER A 105 3.31 -12.78 -11.35
C SER A 105 2.18 -13.02 -10.36
N SER A 106 1.99 -12.14 -9.37
CA SER A 106 0.94 -12.30 -8.36
C SER A 106 -0.41 -11.85 -8.89
N GLU A 107 -0.46 -10.80 -9.71
CA GLU A 107 -1.69 -10.23 -10.25
C GLU A 107 -2.20 -10.94 -11.50
N THR A 108 -1.31 -11.45 -12.35
CA THR A 108 -1.68 -12.07 -13.64
C THR A 108 -1.29 -13.55 -13.75
N GLY A 109 -0.66 -14.09 -12.71
CA GLY A 109 -0.23 -15.47 -12.65
C GLY A 109 0.90 -15.80 -13.63
N LEU A 110 1.20 -17.08 -13.75
CA LEU A 110 2.16 -17.60 -14.70
C LEU A 110 1.72 -17.35 -16.14
N VAL A 111 0.43 -17.28 -16.43
CA VAL A 111 -0.06 -16.99 -17.79
C VAL A 111 0.37 -15.60 -18.22
N GLY A 112 0.11 -14.56 -17.42
CA GLY A 112 0.53 -13.20 -17.75
C GLY A 112 2.05 -13.05 -17.78
N LEU A 113 2.76 -13.69 -16.85
CA LEU A 113 4.23 -13.70 -16.85
C LEU A 113 4.81 -14.37 -18.11
N ILE A 114 4.29 -15.54 -18.51
CA ILE A 114 4.73 -16.25 -19.72
C ILE A 114 4.44 -15.42 -20.97
N LEU A 115 3.25 -14.82 -21.08
CA LEU A 115 2.90 -13.96 -22.21
C LEU A 115 3.81 -12.74 -22.29
N PHE A 116 4.11 -12.11 -21.15
CA PHE A 116 5.05 -11.00 -21.08
C PHE A 116 6.46 -11.43 -21.53
N CYS A 117 7.01 -12.51 -20.96
CA CYS A 117 8.32 -13.03 -21.34
C CYS A 117 8.36 -13.50 -22.80
N ALA A 118 7.31 -14.14 -23.30
CA ALA A 118 7.19 -14.56 -24.70
C ALA A 118 7.17 -13.36 -25.64
N SER A 119 6.49 -12.27 -25.28
CA SER A 119 6.49 -11.05 -26.08
C SER A 119 7.90 -10.45 -26.21
N LEU A 120 8.65 -10.37 -25.10
CA LEU A 120 10.04 -9.92 -25.09
C LEU A 120 10.95 -10.84 -25.89
N PHE A 121 10.75 -12.16 -25.76
CA PHE A 121 11.51 -13.17 -26.49
C PHE A 121 11.25 -13.08 -28.01
N LEU A 122 10.00 -12.97 -28.43
CA LEU A 122 9.63 -12.85 -29.84
C LEU A 122 10.18 -11.56 -30.46
N LEU A 123 10.10 -10.43 -29.75
CA LEU A 123 10.69 -9.17 -30.18
C LEU A 123 12.20 -9.31 -30.41
N PHE A 124 12.91 -9.91 -29.46
CA PHE A 124 14.33 -10.18 -29.59
C PHE A 124 14.63 -11.14 -30.75
N TRP A 125 13.83 -12.21 -30.87
CA TRP A 125 14.01 -13.25 -31.87
C TRP A 125 13.81 -12.76 -33.31
N GLU A 126 12.80 -11.93 -33.53
CA GLU A 126 12.52 -11.33 -34.84
C GLU A 126 13.61 -10.32 -35.21
N ARG A 127 14.09 -9.54 -34.24
CA ARG A 127 15.06 -8.47 -34.49
C ARG A 127 16.51 -8.91 -34.54
N ARG A 128 16.89 -10.04 -33.93
CA ARG A 128 18.30 -10.51 -33.94
C ARG A 128 18.86 -10.79 -35.33
N ARG A 129 18.00 -10.95 -36.35
CA ARG A 129 18.38 -11.20 -37.74
C ARG A 129 18.43 -9.94 -38.61
N GLN A 130 17.97 -8.80 -38.10
CA GLN A 130 17.94 -7.54 -38.84
C GLN A 130 19.08 -6.61 -38.40
N PRO A 131 19.65 -5.81 -39.31
CA PRO A 131 20.65 -4.81 -38.93
C PRO A 131 20.03 -3.75 -38.02
N ILE A 132 20.57 -3.63 -36.80
CA ILE A 132 20.08 -2.70 -35.77
C ILE A 132 20.72 -1.33 -35.97
N SER A 133 19.91 -0.30 -36.20
CA SER A 133 20.37 1.10 -36.32
C SER A 133 20.89 1.64 -34.97
N PRO A 134 21.75 2.67 -34.96
CA PRO A 134 22.24 3.26 -33.71
C PRO A 134 21.12 3.71 -32.77
N LEU A 135 20.02 4.24 -33.31
CA LEU A 135 18.84 4.67 -32.53
C LEU A 135 18.12 3.47 -31.88
N GLN A 136 17.96 2.37 -32.62
CA GLN A 136 17.35 1.14 -32.10
C GLN A 136 18.22 0.48 -31.01
N ARG A 137 19.56 0.54 -31.14
CA ARG A 137 20.47 0.07 -30.08
C ARG A 137 20.30 0.88 -28.80
N SER A 138 20.20 2.20 -28.93
CA SER A 138 19.94 3.08 -27.79
C SER A 138 18.57 2.79 -27.15
N ALA A 139 17.54 2.54 -27.95
CA ALA A 139 16.21 2.17 -27.46
C ALA A 139 16.20 0.82 -26.71
N LEU A 140 16.90 -0.20 -27.22
CA LEU A 140 17.05 -1.50 -26.55
C LEU A 140 17.84 -1.39 -25.24
N LEU A 141 18.90 -0.58 -25.21
CA LEU A 141 19.66 -0.33 -24.00
C LEU A 141 18.82 0.43 -22.96
N ALA A 142 18.06 1.44 -23.40
CA ALA A 142 17.13 2.17 -22.54
C ALA A 142 16.04 1.25 -21.96
N LEU A 143 15.50 0.34 -22.78
CA LEU A 143 14.55 -0.68 -22.35
C LEU A 143 15.16 -1.61 -21.29
N PHE A 144 16.38 -2.12 -21.51
CA PHE A 144 17.07 -2.99 -20.57
C PHE A 144 17.34 -2.29 -19.23
N CYS A 145 17.87 -1.07 -19.27
CA CYS A 145 18.10 -0.26 -18.08
C CYS A 145 16.80 0.07 -17.35
N GLY A 146 15.73 0.41 -18.08
CA GLY A 146 14.42 0.71 -17.53
C GLY A 146 13.79 -0.51 -16.84
N LEU A 147 13.85 -1.69 -17.48
CA LEU A 147 13.39 -2.95 -16.89
C LEU A 147 14.19 -3.34 -15.65
N GLY A 148 15.52 -3.17 -15.68
CA GLY A 148 16.38 -3.45 -14.52
C GLY A 148 16.06 -2.53 -13.33
N TYR A 149 15.82 -1.24 -13.60
CA TYR A 149 15.45 -0.27 -12.57
C TYR A 149 14.03 -0.51 -12.01
N ALA A 150 13.08 -0.89 -12.86
CA ALA A 150 11.70 -1.23 -12.46
C ALA A 150 11.62 -2.45 -11.51
N GLN A 151 12.70 -3.23 -11.36
CA GLN A 151 12.78 -4.30 -10.34
C GLN A 151 13.18 -3.77 -8.95
N ILE A 152 13.67 -2.54 -8.84
CA ILE A 152 14.29 -2.00 -7.62
C ILE A 152 13.46 -0.87 -7.00
N ASP A 153 12.78 -0.05 -7.81
CA ASP A 153 12.02 1.10 -7.31
C ASP A 153 10.72 1.38 -8.10
N LEU A 154 9.64 1.64 -7.36
CA LEU A 154 8.26 1.76 -7.85
C LEU A 154 7.92 3.14 -8.41
N ALA A 155 8.75 4.16 -8.17
CA ALA A 155 8.51 5.51 -8.70
C ALA A 155 8.33 5.55 -10.24
N TYR A 156 8.60 4.44 -10.94
CA TYR A 156 8.33 4.23 -12.35
C TYR A 156 7.48 2.97 -12.64
N GLN A 157 6.20 2.93 -12.22
CA GLN A 157 5.17 2.21 -12.99
C GLN A 157 5.14 2.65 -14.48
N PHE A 158 5.76 3.80 -14.79
CA PHE A 158 6.25 4.22 -16.10
C PHE A 158 7.20 3.23 -16.82
N GLY A 159 7.67 2.15 -16.20
CA GLY A 159 8.43 1.09 -16.88
C GLY A 159 7.66 0.49 -18.06
N TYR A 160 6.33 0.34 -17.93
CA TYR A 160 5.45 -0.05 -19.04
C TYR A 160 5.30 1.06 -20.08
N LEU A 161 5.38 2.33 -19.69
CA LEU A 161 5.46 3.45 -20.65
C LEU A 161 6.76 3.39 -21.44
N TRP A 162 7.89 3.12 -20.81
CA TRP A 162 9.17 2.95 -21.51
C TRP A 162 9.20 1.68 -22.37
N LEU A 163 8.52 0.61 -21.94
CA LEU A 163 8.32 -0.62 -22.72
C LEU A 163 7.45 -0.36 -23.96
N THR A 164 6.36 0.38 -23.82
CA THR A 164 5.50 0.79 -24.95
C THR A 164 6.20 1.79 -25.86
N ILE A 165 6.92 2.77 -25.32
CA ILE A 165 7.76 3.69 -26.12
C ILE A 165 8.85 2.92 -26.87
N ALA A 166 9.54 1.98 -26.22
CA ALA A 166 10.53 1.14 -26.87
C ALA A 166 9.91 0.26 -27.96
N MET A 167 8.74 -0.34 -27.72
CA MET A 167 7.99 -1.10 -28.73
C MET A 167 7.59 -0.20 -29.90
N LEU A 168 7.03 0.98 -29.65
CA LEU A 168 6.67 1.96 -30.68
C LEU A 168 7.90 2.40 -31.49
N CYS A 169 9.04 2.67 -30.84
CA CYS A 169 10.28 3.02 -31.53
C CYS A 169 10.88 1.86 -32.33
N LEU A 170 10.70 0.61 -31.89
CA LEU A 170 11.08 -0.59 -32.63
C LEU A 170 10.18 -0.76 -33.87
N PHE A 171 8.85 -0.70 -33.71
CA PHE A 171 7.88 -0.90 -34.80
C PHE A 171 7.81 0.27 -35.81
N ALA A 172 8.08 1.51 -35.38
CA ALA A 172 8.02 2.69 -36.25
C ALA A 172 9.21 2.85 -37.21
N LEU A 173 10.27 2.02 -37.10
CA LEU A 173 11.46 2.15 -37.93
C LEU A 173 11.58 0.96 -38.89
N PRO A 174 11.36 1.16 -40.21
CA PRO A 174 11.58 0.13 -41.20
C PRO A 174 13.07 -0.29 -41.21
N PRO A 175 13.37 -1.55 -41.57
CA PRO A 175 14.75 -1.97 -41.79
C PRO A 175 15.36 -1.08 -42.88
N GLY A 176 16.60 -0.63 -42.68
CA GLY A 176 17.26 0.30 -43.57
C GLY A 176 17.21 -0.12 -45.05
N GLU A 177 16.63 0.78 -45.84
CA GLU A 177 16.64 0.97 -47.30
C GLU A 177 16.00 -0.05 -48.27
N GLN A 178 15.08 0.50 -49.08
CA GLN A 178 14.40 -0.01 -50.29
C GLN A 178 13.32 -1.09 -50.14
N THR A 179 12.09 -0.66 -49.84
CA THR A 179 10.89 -1.33 -50.38
C THR A 179 9.96 -0.29 -50.99
N THR A 180 9.96 -0.20 -52.33
CA THR A 180 8.90 0.40 -53.15
C THR A 180 7.65 -0.49 -53.19
N GLY A 181 7.31 -1.12 -52.07
CA GLY A 181 6.13 -1.97 -51.92
C GLY A 181 5.21 -1.35 -50.88
N GLU A 182 3.94 -1.21 -51.22
CA GLU A 182 2.88 -0.81 -50.28
C GLU A 182 3.09 -1.50 -48.93
N SER A 183 3.13 -0.70 -47.86
CA SER A 183 3.17 -1.20 -46.49
C SER A 183 1.84 -1.90 -46.20
N THR A 184 1.72 -3.14 -46.64
CA THR A 184 0.56 -3.98 -46.36
C THR A 184 0.64 -4.33 -44.88
N ILE A 185 -0.19 -3.65 -44.09
CA ILE A 185 -0.45 -4.06 -42.71
C ILE A 185 -0.93 -5.51 -42.81
N ASN A 186 -0.09 -6.44 -42.40
CA ASN A 186 -0.45 -7.84 -42.40
C ASN A 186 -1.66 -7.98 -41.47
N ILE A 187 -2.78 -8.51 -41.99
CA ILE A 187 -4.07 -8.59 -41.28
C ILE A 187 -3.94 -9.07 -39.81
N PRO A 188 -3.04 -10.04 -39.47
CA PRO A 188 -2.83 -10.43 -38.07
C PRO A 188 -2.24 -9.32 -37.17
N GLN A 189 -1.34 -8.49 -37.70
CA GLN A 189 -0.72 -7.36 -36.98
C GLN A 189 -1.68 -6.17 -36.87
N GLY A 190 -2.46 -5.90 -37.92
CA GLY A 190 -3.51 -4.88 -37.90
C GLY A 190 -4.60 -5.20 -36.88
N ILE A 191 -5.05 -6.47 -36.84
CA ILE A 191 -6.00 -6.93 -35.82
C ILE A 191 -5.38 -6.80 -34.43
N LEU A 192 -4.15 -7.27 -34.20
CA LEU A 192 -3.49 -7.18 -32.90
C LEU A 192 -3.36 -5.72 -32.41
N ALA A 193 -2.97 -4.80 -33.30
CA ALA A 193 -2.87 -3.38 -32.97
C ALA A 193 -4.24 -2.76 -32.65
N LEU A 194 -5.28 -3.07 -33.43
CA LEU A 194 -6.64 -2.61 -33.17
C LEU A 194 -7.22 -3.20 -31.88
N THR A 195 -6.92 -4.46 -31.58
CA THR A 195 -7.30 -5.11 -30.32
C THR A 195 -6.59 -4.47 -29.13
N ALA A 196 -5.28 -4.20 -29.24
CA ALA A 196 -4.52 -3.52 -28.20
C ALA A 196 -5.05 -2.08 -27.94
N VAL A 197 -5.35 -1.34 -29.00
CA VAL A 197 -5.98 -0.02 -28.91
C VAL A 197 -7.38 -0.12 -28.29
N GLY A 198 -8.20 -1.09 -28.72
CA GLY A 198 -9.54 -1.33 -28.16
C GLY A 198 -9.52 -1.68 -26.67
N ILE A 199 -8.63 -2.57 -26.25
CA ILE A 199 -8.41 -2.93 -24.83
C ILE A 199 -7.96 -1.69 -24.04
N THR A 200 -7.02 -0.92 -24.58
CA THR A 200 -6.53 0.32 -23.93
C THR A 200 -7.65 1.34 -23.80
N MET A 201 -8.44 1.58 -24.85
CA MET A 201 -9.58 2.50 -24.82
C MET A 201 -10.69 2.04 -23.87
N TYR A 202 -10.83 0.73 -23.64
CA TYR A 202 -11.80 0.17 -22.69
C TYR A 202 -11.31 0.27 -21.23
N LEU A 203 -10.03 -0.04 -20.96
CA LEU A 203 -9.48 -0.11 -19.60
C LEU A 203 -8.99 1.24 -19.05
N VAL A 204 -8.48 2.15 -19.89
CA VAL A 204 -7.91 3.42 -19.42
C VAL A 204 -8.94 4.34 -18.76
N PRO A 205 -10.16 4.52 -19.30
CA PRO A 205 -11.17 5.38 -18.66
C PRO A 205 -11.52 4.96 -17.21
N PRO A 206 -11.86 3.70 -16.90
CA PRO A 206 -12.14 3.30 -15.52
C PRO A 206 -10.90 3.35 -14.61
N LEU A 207 -9.70 3.00 -15.10
CA LEU A 207 -8.45 3.17 -14.35
C LEU A 207 -8.22 4.64 -13.98
N ARG A 208 -8.50 5.56 -14.91
CA ARG A 208 -8.39 7.00 -14.68
C ARG A 208 -9.37 7.50 -13.64
N GLU A 209 -10.61 6.99 -13.59
CA GLU A 209 -11.59 7.39 -12.56
C GLU A 209 -11.11 7.02 -11.16
N VAL A 210 -10.60 5.80 -10.97
CA VAL A 210 -10.05 5.32 -9.70
C VAL A 210 -8.81 6.11 -9.28
N GLU A 211 -7.89 6.34 -10.21
CA GLU A 211 -6.68 7.12 -9.92
C GLU A 211 -6.99 8.61 -9.69
N MET A 212 -8.01 9.15 -10.36
CA MET A 212 -8.48 10.51 -10.09
C MET A 212 -9.10 10.60 -8.70
N ALA A 213 -9.92 9.61 -8.31
CA ALA A 213 -10.53 9.54 -6.98
C ALA A 213 -9.51 9.66 -5.85
N ARG A 214 -8.37 8.97 -5.97
CA ARG A 214 -7.27 9.03 -4.99
C ARG A 214 -6.63 10.41 -4.84
N ARG A 215 -6.72 11.26 -5.87
CA ARG A 215 -6.10 12.60 -5.90
C ARG A 215 -7.06 13.70 -5.51
N LEU A 216 -8.36 13.40 -5.47
CA LEU A 216 -9.38 14.37 -5.08
C LEU A 216 -9.35 14.56 -3.56
N SER A 217 -9.32 15.81 -3.13
CA SER A 217 -9.49 16.17 -1.72
C SER A 217 -10.96 16.15 -1.29
N ASP A 218 -11.90 16.20 -2.25
CA ASP A 218 -13.33 16.12 -1.99
C ASP A 218 -13.77 14.64 -1.98
N GLU A 219 -14.11 14.16 -0.80
CA GLU A 219 -14.46 12.76 -0.52
C GLU A 219 -15.75 12.33 -1.24
N HIS A 220 -16.72 13.23 -1.45
CA HIS A 220 -17.94 12.91 -2.20
C HIS A 220 -17.64 12.78 -3.70
N GLN A 221 -16.79 13.66 -4.25
CA GLN A 221 -16.36 13.54 -5.64
C GLN A 221 -15.51 12.30 -5.87
N ALA A 222 -14.63 11.96 -4.92
CA ALA A 222 -13.85 10.73 -4.94
C ALA A 222 -14.77 9.49 -4.95
N LEU A 223 -15.77 9.46 -4.07
CA LEU A 223 -16.77 8.38 -4.01
C LEU A 223 -17.50 8.20 -5.35
N SER A 224 -17.96 9.30 -5.95
CA SER A 224 -18.63 9.25 -7.26
C SER A 224 -17.73 8.69 -8.36
N SER A 225 -16.41 8.93 -8.27
CA SER A 225 -15.44 8.47 -9.25
C SER A 225 -15.19 6.97 -9.10
N TYR A 226 -15.10 6.46 -7.87
CA TYR A 226 -15.06 5.01 -7.63
C TYR A 226 -16.31 4.31 -8.13
N GLN A 227 -17.50 4.88 -7.89
CA GLN A 227 -18.77 4.34 -8.39
C GLN A 227 -18.80 4.25 -9.92
N ARG A 228 -18.40 5.30 -10.64
CA ARG A 228 -18.30 5.26 -12.11
C ARG A 228 -17.28 4.23 -12.60
N GLY A 229 -16.17 4.05 -11.89
CA GLY A 229 -15.18 3.01 -12.17
C GLY A 229 -15.77 1.60 -12.04
N ALA A 230 -16.48 1.37 -10.93
CA ALA A 230 -17.17 0.13 -10.62
C ALA A 230 -18.31 -0.20 -11.60
N GLU A 231 -19.11 0.79 -12.01
CA GLU A 231 -20.17 0.60 -13.01
C GLU A 231 -19.60 0.13 -14.37
N ARG A 232 -18.44 0.66 -14.76
CA ARG A 232 -17.78 0.31 -16.03
C ARG A 232 -17.09 -1.05 -15.97
N LEU A 233 -16.52 -1.41 -14.82
CA LEU A 233 -15.85 -2.68 -14.57
C LEU A 233 -16.43 -3.36 -13.31
N PRO A 234 -17.63 -3.96 -13.37
CA PRO A 234 -18.29 -4.55 -12.20
C PRO A 234 -17.55 -5.73 -11.58
N TRP A 235 -16.63 -6.33 -12.34
CA TRP A 235 -15.78 -7.44 -11.89
C TRP A 235 -14.44 -6.97 -11.32
N TRP A 236 -14.11 -5.67 -11.41
CA TRP A 236 -12.87 -5.12 -10.88
C TRP A 236 -13.04 -4.72 -9.42
N ARG A 237 -12.48 -5.54 -8.55
CA ARG A 237 -12.79 -5.57 -7.12
C ARG A 237 -12.24 -4.34 -6.42
N HIS A 238 -11.04 -3.92 -6.80
CA HIS A 238 -10.39 -2.73 -6.29
C HIS A 238 -11.23 -1.45 -6.42
N ALA A 239 -11.89 -1.24 -7.56
CA ALA A 239 -12.74 -0.07 -7.77
C ALA A 239 -13.97 -0.06 -6.86
N LEU A 240 -14.64 -1.21 -6.73
CA LEU A 240 -15.78 -1.40 -5.84
C LEU A 240 -15.35 -1.19 -4.38
N LEU A 241 -14.34 -1.92 -3.92
CA LEU A 241 -13.83 -1.86 -2.55
C LEU A 241 -13.39 -0.45 -2.15
N SER A 242 -12.67 0.26 -3.03
CA SER A 242 -12.18 1.61 -2.73
C SER A 242 -13.32 2.61 -2.52
N GLY A 243 -14.37 2.54 -3.35
CA GLY A 243 -15.55 3.39 -3.16
C GLY A 243 -16.28 3.08 -1.86
N TYR A 244 -16.39 1.80 -1.54
CA TYR A 244 -17.03 1.34 -0.32
C TYR A 244 -16.28 1.67 0.96
N GLN A 245 -14.95 1.53 0.98
CA GLN A 245 -14.13 1.89 2.11
C GLN A 245 -14.24 3.39 2.41
N LEU A 246 -14.27 4.22 1.37
CA LEU A 246 -14.53 5.65 1.50
C LEU A 246 -15.94 5.94 2.03
N GLN A 247 -16.94 5.15 1.61
CA GLN A 247 -18.31 5.26 2.14
C GLN A 247 -18.35 4.99 3.66
N LEU A 248 -17.62 3.98 4.14
CA LEU A 248 -17.50 3.72 5.58
C LEU A 248 -16.78 4.86 6.33
N GLN A 249 -15.73 5.44 5.75
CA GLN A 249 -15.04 6.59 6.36
C GLN A 249 -15.96 7.81 6.49
N LEU A 250 -16.93 7.95 5.61
CA LEU A 250 -17.95 8.99 5.60
C LEU A 250 -19.16 8.66 6.50
N ASP A 251 -19.11 7.59 7.29
CA ASP A 251 -20.23 7.08 8.11
C ASP A 251 -21.51 6.84 7.28
N LEU A 252 -21.37 6.48 6.01
CA LEU A 252 -22.48 6.16 5.13
C LEU A 252 -22.71 4.65 5.11
N THR A 253 -23.93 4.22 5.40
CA THR A 253 -24.32 2.81 5.35
C THR A 253 -24.36 2.31 3.89
N PRO A 254 -23.71 1.19 3.55
CA PRO A 254 -23.85 0.55 2.24
C PRO A 254 -25.26 -0.06 2.06
N SER A 255 -25.83 0.06 0.86
CA SER A 255 -27.13 -0.55 0.56
C SER A 255 -27.07 -2.09 0.62
N PRO A 256 -28.22 -2.77 0.79
CA PRO A 256 -28.25 -4.24 0.71
C PRO A 256 -27.77 -4.78 -0.64
N GLU A 257 -28.11 -4.11 -1.76
CA GLU A 257 -27.67 -4.54 -3.11
C GLU A 257 -26.15 -4.38 -3.27
N GLN A 258 -25.65 -3.29 -2.70
CA GLN A 258 -24.23 -2.96 -2.65
C GLN A 258 -23.44 -4.01 -1.87
N THR A 259 -23.93 -4.38 -0.69
CA THR A 259 -23.38 -5.43 0.18
C THR A 259 -23.42 -6.80 -0.50
N GLN A 260 -24.51 -7.12 -1.20
CA GLN A 260 -24.64 -8.38 -1.94
C GLN A 260 -23.69 -8.45 -3.14
N SER A 261 -23.43 -7.32 -3.81
CA SER A 261 -22.47 -7.24 -4.91
C SER A 261 -21.05 -7.54 -4.42
N LEU A 262 -20.68 -7.07 -3.22
CA LEU A 262 -19.39 -7.40 -2.61
C LEU A 262 -19.24 -8.88 -2.26
N LEU A 263 -20.27 -9.51 -1.70
CA LEU A 263 -20.26 -10.96 -1.42
C LEU A 263 -20.07 -11.78 -2.70
N ALA A 264 -20.60 -11.31 -3.83
CA ALA A 264 -20.42 -11.97 -5.12
C ALA A 264 -18.98 -11.88 -5.66
N LEU A 265 -18.16 -10.94 -5.17
CA LEU A 265 -16.77 -10.76 -5.62
C LEU A 265 -15.81 -11.76 -4.98
N GLY A 266 -16.16 -12.39 -3.86
CA GLY A 266 -15.43 -13.52 -3.26
C GLY A 266 -15.06 -13.35 -1.78
N ASP A 267 -14.95 -14.49 -1.08
CA ASP A 267 -14.78 -14.63 0.38
C ASP A 267 -13.34 -14.35 0.89
N GLU A 268 -12.51 -13.74 0.06
CA GLU A 268 -11.09 -13.49 0.34
C GLU A 268 -10.79 -12.02 0.63
N MET A 269 -11.82 -11.17 0.70
CA MET A 269 -11.68 -9.73 0.88
C MET A 269 -11.97 -9.30 2.32
N PRO A 270 -10.96 -8.88 3.10
CA PRO A 270 -11.17 -8.47 4.49
C PRO A 270 -12.16 -7.30 4.62
N ALA A 271 -12.01 -6.29 3.76
CA ALA A 271 -12.89 -5.12 3.75
C ALA A 271 -14.34 -5.49 3.42
N ALA A 272 -14.58 -6.42 2.49
CA ALA A 272 -15.93 -6.87 2.16
C ALA A 272 -16.62 -7.51 3.38
N HIS A 273 -15.92 -8.36 4.12
CA HIS A 273 -16.45 -8.95 5.36
C HIS A 273 -16.70 -7.89 6.43
N ALA A 274 -15.77 -6.96 6.67
CA ALA A 274 -15.97 -5.89 7.65
C ALA A 274 -17.23 -5.04 7.35
N MET A 275 -17.49 -4.80 6.06
CA MET A 275 -18.67 -4.08 5.59
C MET A 275 -19.97 -4.83 5.78
N VAL A 276 -20.01 -6.11 5.42
CA VAL A 276 -21.18 -6.98 5.67
C VAL A 276 -21.42 -7.05 7.19
N GLY A 277 -20.36 -7.09 7.98
CA GLY A 277 -20.39 -6.99 9.42
C GLY A 277 -21.06 -5.71 9.93
N GLU A 278 -20.74 -4.56 9.33
CA GLU A 278 -21.35 -3.28 9.72
C GLU A 278 -22.83 -3.19 9.33
N TRP A 279 -23.20 -3.69 8.14
CA TRP A 279 -24.61 -3.83 7.77
C TRP A 279 -25.40 -4.73 8.73
N HIS A 280 -24.78 -5.81 9.22
CA HIS A 280 -25.38 -6.66 10.25
C HIS A 280 -25.51 -5.96 11.59
N LEU A 281 -24.50 -5.18 12.00
CA LEU A 281 -24.52 -4.39 13.23
C LEU A 281 -25.68 -3.39 13.25
N GLU A 282 -25.83 -2.60 12.19
CA GLU A 282 -26.94 -1.63 12.08
C GLU A 282 -28.30 -2.32 12.09
N GLY A 283 -28.39 -3.50 11.47
CA GLY A 283 -29.56 -4.34 11.48
C GLY A 283 -29.84 -5.08 12.79
N GLY A 284 -29.05 -4.85 13.85
CA GLY A 284 -29.16 -5.52 15.15
C GLY A 284 -28.80 -7.01 15.15
N ARG A 285 -28.20 -7.51 14.07
CA ARG A 285 -27.80 -8.92 13.86
C ARG A 285 -26.39 -9.14 14.40
N PHE A 286 -26.23 -9.04 15.72
CA PHE A 286 -24.91 -9.02 16.37
C PHE A 286 -24.09 -10.31 16.16
N GLN A 287 -24.74 -11.48 16.12
CA GLN A 287 -24.03 -12.75 15.93
C GLN A 287 -23.49 -12.89 14.51
N GLU A 288 -24.25 -12.44 13.52
CA GLU A 288 -23.82 -12.34 12.13
C GLU A 288 -22.63 -11.39 12.01
N ALA A 289 -22.73 -10.20 12.61
CA ALA A 289 -21.64 -9.23 12.62
C ALA A 289 -20.34 -9.81 13.20
N VAL A 290 -20.42 -10.55 14.31
CA VAL A 290 -19.25 -11.22 14.89
C VAL A 290 -18.60 -12.19 13.90
N ARG A 291 -19.38 -12.97 13.13
CA ARG A 291 -18.84 -13.91 12.14
C ARG A 291 -18.07 -13.17 11.05
N GLU A 292 -18.65 -12.10 10.52
CA GLU A 292 -18.04 -11.31 9.45
C GLU A 292 -16.78 -10.58 9.92
N TYR A 293 -16.81 -9.93 11.09
CA TYR A 293 -15.59 -9.29 11.62
C TYR A 293 -14.49 -10.28 11.97
N ARG A 294 -14.84 -11.50 12.43
CA ARG A 294 -13.83 -12.57 12.62
C ARG A 294 -13.16 -12.92 11.31
N ARG A 295 -13.93 -13.05 10.23
CA ARG A 295 -13.38 -13.32 8.91
C ARG A 295 -12.52 -12.16 8.40
N ALA A 296 -12.94 -10.92 8.64
CA ALA A 296 -12.15 -9.74 8.29
C ALA A 296 -10.79 -9.72 8.97
N VAL A 297 -10.70 -10.01 10.29
CA VAL A 297 -9.41 -10.03 11.01
C VAL A 297 -8.55 -11.25 10.70
N GLU A 298 -9.14 -12.36 10.26
CA GLU A 298 -8.39 -13.51 9.75
C GLU A 298 -7.69 -13.19 8.42
N LEU A 299 -8.35 -12.42 7.56
CA LEU A 299 -7.86 -12.04 6.23
C LEU A 299 -6.93 -10.82 6.29
N ASP A 300 -7.21 -9.86 7.17
CA ASP A 300 -6.35 -8.71 7.45
C ASP A 300 -6.15 -8.55 8.96
N PRO A 301 -5.11 -9.17 9.51
CA PRO A 301 -4.86 -9.10 10.93
C PRO A 301 -4.27 -7.76 11.40
N PHE A 302 -3.84 -6.86 10.50
CA PHE A 302 -2.94 -5.76 10.85
C PHE A 302 -3.37 -4.36 10.40
N ASN A 303 -3.99 -4.16 9.23
CA ASN A 303 -4.19 -2.79 8.73
C ASN A 303 -5.44 -2.10 9.30
N HIS A 304 -6.31 -2.88 9.95
CA HIS A 304 -7.57 -2.40 10.51
C HIS A 304 -7.74 -2.76 12.00
N PRO A 305 -6.95 -2.13 12.91
CA PRO A 305 -7.09 -2.37 14.35
C PRO A 305 -8.51 -2.17 14.89
N ASN A 306 -9.29 -1.29 14.25
CA ASN A 306 -10.67 -1.02 14.61
C ASN A 306 -11.58 -2.27 14.54
N TYR A 307 -11.27 -3.28 13.71
CA TYR A 307 -12.07 -4.51 13.64
C TYR A 307 -12.03 -5.31 14.95
N TYR A 308 -10.87 -5.36 15.62
CA TYR A 308 -10.77 -5.96 16.94
C TYR A 308 -11.53 -5.16 18.00
N ALA A 309 -11.57 -3.82 17.86
CA ALA A 309 -12.35 -2.96 18.73
C ALA A 309 -13.86 -3.25 18.61
N LYS A 310 -14.35 -3.40 17.37
CA LYS A 310 -15.73 -3.79 17.07
C LYS A 310 -16.07 -5.17 17.63
N LEU A 311 -15.20 -6.17 17.43
CA LEU A 311 -15.37 -7.50 18.03
C LEU A 311 -15.44 -7.46 19.56
N ARG A 312 -14.59 -6.63 20.20
CA ARG A 312 -14.61 -6.44 21.65
C ARG A 312 -15.93 -5.81 22.12
N GLN A 313 -16.39 -4.76 21.43
CA GLN A 313 -17.65 -4.08 21.75
C GLN A 313 -18.85 -5.03 21.60
N LEU A 314 -18.88 -5.81 20.53
CA LEU A 314 -19.86 -6.87 20.30
C LEU A 314 -19.85 -7.91 21.42
N GLY A 315 -18.66 -8.34 21.85
CA GLY A 315 -18.52 -9.26 22.99
C GLY A 315 -19.12 -8.69 24.27
N ILE A 316 -18.94 -7.40 24.54
CA ILE A 316 -19.57 -6.73 25.69
C ILE A 316 -21.10 -6.73 25.56
N GLN A 317 -21.63 -6.34 24.39
CA GLN A 317 -23.07 -6.30 24.13
C GLN A 317 -23.73 -7.68 24.27
N LEU A 318 -23.06 -8.71 23.76
CA LEU A 318 -23.52 -10.10 23.82
C LEU A 318 -23.24 -10.78 25.17
N SER A 319 -22.54 -10.10 26.10
CA SER A 319 -22.02 -10.69 27.34
C SER A 319 -21.10 -11.90 27.11
N ASP A 320 -20.46 -11.98 25.95
CA ASP A 320 -19.48 -13.00 25.58
C ASP A 320 -18.10 -12.60 26.10
N ARG A 321 -17.73 -13.16 27.26
CA ARG A 321 -16.44 -12.89 27.92
C ARG A 321 -15.25 -13.40 27.11
N GLU A 322 -15.40 -14.50 26.38
CA GLU A 322 -14.32 -15.08 25.59
C GLU A 322 -13.97 -14.17 24.42
N LEU A 323 -15.01 -13.66 23.73
CA LEU A 323 -14.81 -12.71 22.63
C LEU A 323 -14.13 -11.42 23.12
N VAL A 324 -14.51 -10.88 24.29
CA VAL A 324 -13.85 -9.70 24.87
C VAL A 324 -12.38 -9.97 25.18
N GLN A 325 -12.06 -11.13 25.75
CA GLN A 325 -10.69 -11.47 26.12
C GLN A 325 -9.79 -11.71 24.90
N THR A 326 -10.29 -12.47 23.93
CA THR A 326 -9.55 -12.79 22.70
C THR A 326 -9.29 -11.54 21.86
N SER A 327 -10.29 -10.69 21.65
CA SER A 327 -10.13 -9.43 20.91
C SER A 327 -9.19 -8.45 21.62
N SER A 328 -9.30 -8.33 22.95
CA SER A 328 -8.42 -7.48 23.76
C SER A 328 -6.96 -7.96 23.72
N ARG A 329 -6.74 -9.28 23.74
CA ARG A 329 -5.40 -9.88 23.61
C ARG A 329 -4.83 -9.64 22.22
N ALA A 330 -5.63 -9.84 21.17
CA ALA A 330 -5.20 -9.62 19.78
C ALA A 330 -4.72 -8.19 19.53
N ILE A 331 -5.39 -7.17 20.10
CA ILE A 331 -4.95 -5.76 19.99
C ILE A 331 -3.52 -5.59 20.55
N LEU A 332 -3.24 -6.16 21.73
CA LEU A 332 -1.91 -5.98 22.34
C LEU A 332 -0.82 -6.84 21.69
N GLU A 333 -1.18 -8.01 21.15
CA GLU A 333 -0.23 -8.94 20.51
C GLU A 333 0.12 -8.51 19.08
N ASN A 334 -0.88 -8.08 18.30
CA ASN A 334 -0.68 -7.66 16.91
C ASN A 334 -0.07 -6.25 16.81
N TYR A 335 -0.28 -5.41 17.83
CA TYR A 335 0.20 -4.03 17.85
C TYR A 335 1.09 -3.72 19.07
N PRO A 336 2.34 -4.22 19.09
CA PRO A 336 3.34 -3.78 20.07
C PRO A 336 3.56 -2.26 19.97
N LEU A 337 3.14 -1.53 21.00
CA LEU A 337 3.08 -0.06 20.99
C LEU A 337 4.45 0.60 20.78
N ASP A 338 5.53 -0.02 21.26
CA ASP A 338 6.91 0.43 21.07
C ASP A 338 7.34 0.41 19.59
N LYS A 339 6.76 -0.48 18.79
CA LYS A 339 7.07 -0.66 17.37
C LYS A 339 6.22 0.18 16.43
N VAL A 340 5.16 0.83 16.91
CA VAL A 340 4.31 1.72 16.09
C VAL A 340 5.15 2.85 15.48
N SER A 341 6.16 3.33 16.22
CA SER A 341 7.12 4.33 15.74
C SER A 341 7.93 3.89 14.50
N LEU A 342 8.00 2.59 14.20
CA LEU A 342 8.67 2.07 13.00
C LEU A 342 7.83 2.28 11.73
N ALA A 343 6.53 2.52 11.86
CA ALA A 343 5.66 2.78 10.71
C ALA A 343 6.05 4.09 10.01
N PRO A 344 5.96 4.17 8.67
CA PRO A 344 6.06 5.42 7.92
C PRO A 344 5.01 6.44 8.41
N PRO A 345 5.24 7.76 8.28
CA PRO A 345 4.38 8.79 8.88
C PRO A 345 2.88 8.61 8.63
N GLY A 346 2.45 8.47 7.36
CA GLY A 346 1.02 8.32 7.03
C GLY A 346 0.40 7.03 7.59
N HIS A 347 1.10 5.89 7.50
CA HIS A 347 0.61 4.63 8.08
C HIS A 347 0.61 4.66 9.61
N ARG A 348 1.59 5.34 10.21
CA ARG A 348 1.68 5.53 11.65
C ARG A 348 0.48 6.32 12.18
N GLU A 349 0.17 7.44 11.53
CA GLU A 349 -0.97 8.28 11.89
C GLU A 349 -2.29 7.51 11.78
N HIS A 350 -2.46 6.74 10.70
CA HIS A 350 -3.61 5.84 10.51
C HIS A 350 -3.73 4.80 11.63
N LEU A 351 -2.66 4.06 11.91
CA LEU A 351 -2.63 3.07 12.99
C LEU A 351 -2.92 3.69 14.35
N GLN A 352 -2.34 4.85 14.65
CA GLN A 352 -2.56 5.56 15.91
C GLN A 352 -4.01 6.02 16.06
N ALA A 353 -4.61 6.55 14.99
CA ALA A 353 -6.01 6.97 14.97
C ALA A 353 -6.96 5.80 15.21
N GLU A 354 -6.78 4.67 14.51
CA GLU A 354 -7.65 3.50 14.67
C GLU A 354 -7.46 2.76 16.01
N LEU A 355 -6.23 2.73 16.54
CA LEU A 355 -5.94 2.11 17.84
C LEU A 355 -6.48 2.92 19.02
N GLN A 356 -6.59 4.25 18.88
CA GLN A 356 -6.88 5.14 20.00
C GLN A 356 -8.17 4.77 20.77
N PRO A 357 -9.34 4.60 20.14
CA PRO A 357 -10.57 4.24 20.85
C PRO A 357 -10.45 2.90 21.57
N ALA A 358 -9.87 1.91 20.88
CA ALA A 358 -9.74 0.54 21.38
C ALA A 358 -8.82 0.45 22.60
N LEU A 359 -7.66 1.12 22.54
CA LEU A 359 -6.68 1.16 23.61
C LEU A 359 -7.19 1.93 24.83
N LEU A 360 -7.94 3.01 24.62
CA LEU A 360 -8.54 3.78 25.71
C LEU A 360 -9.58 2.93 26.47
N ASP A 361 -10.51 2.30 25.75
CA ASP A 361 -11.52 1.43 26.35
C ASP A 361 -10.90 0.20 27.04
N LEU A 362 -9.81 -0.32 26.48
CA LEU A 362 -9.04 -1.41 27.08
C LEU A 362 -8.36 -0.98 28.37
N ALA A 363 -7.66 0.16 28.37
CA ALA A 363 -6.96 0.67 29.55
C ALA A 363 -7.95 0.98 30.70
N ASP A 364 -9.10 1.58 30.39
CA ASP A 364 -10.14 1.86 31.37
C ASP A 364 -10.72 0.58 31.98
N ALA A 365 -10.93 -0.45 31.16
CA ALA A 365 -11.39 -1.77 31.64
C ALA A 365 -10.35 -2.47 32.53
N MET A 366 -9.05 -2.32 32.23
CA MET A 366 -7.97 -2.83 33.07
C MET A 366 -7.88 -2.09 34.42
N ASN A 367 -8.33 -0.83 34.42
CA ASN A 367 -8.41 0.10 35.53
C ASN A 367 -7.01 0.49 36.08
N PRO A 368 -6.60 1.76 35.98
CA PRO A 368 -5.26 2.20 36.39
C PRO A 368 -4.98 2.06 37.89
N TYR A 369 -6.01 2.02 38.74
CA TYR A 369 -5.85 1.76 40.18
C TYR A 369 -5.59 0.27 40.48
N ARG A 370 -6.02 -0.65 39.59
CA ARG A 370 -5.89 -2.10 39.80
C ARG A 370 -4.69 -2.68 39.07
N GLN A 371 -4.42 -2.24 37.84
CA GLN A 371 -3.37 -2.78 36.97
C GLN A 371 -2.43 -1.69 36.43
N PRO A 372 -1.83 -0.85 37.29
CA PRO A 372 -1.09 0.34 36.86
C PRO A 372 0.10 0.03 35.95
N ARG A 373 0.79 -1.10 36.16
CA ARG A 373 1.92 -1.53 35.33
C ARG A 373 1.53 -1.90 33.89
N ARG A 374 0.27 -2.29 33.67
CA ARG A 374 -0.23 -2.65 32.33
C ARG A 374 -0.92 -1.46 31.66
N THR A 375 -1.56 -0.58 32.43
CA THR A 375 -2.23 0.61 31.89
C THR A 375 -1.27 1.74 31.57
N GLU A 376 -0.16 1.88 32.31
CA GLU A 376 0.81 2.96 32.07
C GLU A 376 1.35 3.02 30.63
N PRO A 377 1.87 1.93 30.02
CA PRO A 377 2.38 2.01 28.65
C PRO A 377 1.28 2.34 27.64
N ILE A 378 0.03 1.94 27.90
CA ILE A 378 -1.11 2.23 27.03
C ILE A 378 -1.49 3.71 27.12
N TYR A 379 -1.69 4.25 28.33
CA TYR A 379 -2.01 5.66 28.50
C TYR A 379 -0.86 6.58 28.06
N ARG A 380 0.40 6.15 28.23
CA ARG A 380 1.56 6.87 27.71
C ARG A 380 1.50 6.98 26.19
N PHE A 381 1.30 5.87 25.49
CA PHE A 381 1.13 5.86 24.04
C PHE A 381 -0.03 6.74 23.57
N LEU A 382 -1.18 6.64 24.23
CA LEU A 382 -2.36 7.47 23.93
C LEU A 382 -2.07 8.96 24.14
N TYR A 383 -1.40 9.32 25.23
CA TYR A 383 -1.06 10.70 25.57
C TYR A 383 -0.03 11.29 24.60
N GLU A 384 1.00 10.53 24.23
CA GLU A 384 2.04 10.97 23.29
C GLU A 384 1.50 11.24 21.88
N TYR A 385 0.49 10.47 21.44
CA TYR A 385 -0.18 10.69 20.17
C TYR A 385 -1.21 11.83 20.24
N ASN A 386 -2.13 11.76 21.20
CA ASN A 386 -3.22 12.71 21.35
C ASN A 386 -3.46 12.99 22.84
N PRO A 387 -2.89 14.08 23.41
CA PRO A 387 -2.91 14.38 24.85
C PRO A 387 -4.29 14.87 25.32
N THR A 388 -5.22 13.92 25.40
CA THR A 388 -6.56 14.13 25.94
C THR A 388 -6.54 14.17 27.47
N PRO A 389 -7.47 14.90 28.11
CA PRO A 389 -7.57 14.93 29.57
C PRO A 389 -7.71 13.53 30.20
N ARG A 390 -8.45 12.63 29.53
CA ARG A 390 -8.67 11.25 29.98
C ARG A 390 -7.38 10.42 29.92
N ALA A 391 -6.60 10.54 28.84
CA ALA A 391 -5.31 9.86 28.73
C ALA A 391 -4.29 10.40 29.74
N ALA A 392 -4.22 11.72 29.91
CA ALA A 392 -3.36 12.37 30.90
C ALA A 392 -3.71 11.91 32.33
N TYR A 393 -5.00 11.90 32.68
CA TYR A 393 -5.46 11.41 33.98
C TYR A 393 -5.12 9.93 34.20
N GLY A 394 -5.41 9.06 33.23
CA GLY A 394 -5.11 7.64 33.31
C GLY A 394 -3.61 7.35 33.46
N LEU A 395 -2.76 8.09 32.74
CA LEU A 395 -1.30 8.02 32.88
C LEU A 395 -0.85 8.48 34.27
N GLY A 396 -1.34 9.63 34.73
CA GLY A 396 -1.05 10.19 36.05
C GLY A 396 -1.42 9.23 37.17
N ILE A 397 -2.63 8.66 37.16
CA ILE A 397 -3.07 7.67 38.15
C ILE A 397 -2.21 6.40 38.08
N SER A 398 -1.87 5.92 36.89
CA SER A 398 -1.01 4.74 36.74
C SER A 398 0.37 4.98 37.37
N LEU A 399 0.99 6.14 37.09
CA LEU A 399 2.29 6.53 37.64
C LEU A 399 2.23 6.72 39.17
N GLN A 400 1.21 7.42 39.67
CA GLN A 400 1.00 7.66 41.10
C GLN A 400 0.83 6.35 41.87
N THR A 401 0.03 5.42 41.34
CA THR A 401 -0.20 4.10 41.95
C THR A 401 1.06 3.23 41.96
N MET A 402 2.01 3.46 41.03
CA MET A 402 3.33 2.82 41.03
C MET A 402 4.36 3.51 41.95
N GLY A 403 3.99 4.57 42.67
CA GLY A 403 4.90 5.32 43.53
C GLY A 403 5.74 6.38 42.81
N ARG A 404 5.52 6.60 41.50
CA ARG A 404 6.22 7.61 40.68
C ARG A 404 5.49 8.96 40.75
N ARG A 405 5.32 9.49 41.97
CA ARG A 405 4.46 10.66 42.23
C ARG A 405 4.95 11.93 41.52
N GLU A 406 6.25 12.19 41.53
CA GLU A 406 6.83 13.38 40.88
C GLU A 406 6.56 13.40 39.37
N GLU A 407 6.58 12.23 38.73
CA GLU A 407 6.26 12.10 37.31
C GLU A 407 4.74 12.19 37.04
N ALA A 408 3.90 11.81 37.99
CA ALA A 408 2.45 11.81 37.84
C ALA A 408 1.84 13.23 37.87
N ILE A 409 2.39 14.11 38.72
CA ILE A 409 1.80 15.45 39.00
C ILE A 409 1.56 16.26 37.72
N PRO A 410 2.53 16.44 36.80
CA PRO A 410 2.30 17.24 35.60
C PRO A 410 1.11 16.76 34.75
N TYR A 411 0.91 15.44 34.66
CA TYR A 411 -0.18 14.86 33.88
C TYR A 411 -1.54 15.05 34.57
N LEU A 412 -1.60 14.91 35.89
CA LEU A 412 -2.83 15.11 36.67
C LEU A 412 -3.25 16.59 36.69
N GLU A 413 -2.29 17.51 36.86
CA GLU A 413 -2.53 18.96 36.77
C GLU A 413 -3.04 19.35 35.39
N GLU A 414 -2.43 18.80 34.33
CA GLU A 414 -2.87 19.03 32.96
C GLU A 414 -4.28 18.50 32.71
N ALA A 415 -4.60 17.30 33.19
CA ALA A 415 -5.93 16.71 33.07
C ALA A 415 -7.00 17.58 33.74
N HIS A 416 -6.76 18.00 34.99
CA HIS A 416 -7.66 18.88 35.74
C HIS A 416 -7.82 20.25 35.06
N ARG A 417 -6.71 20.86 34.64
CA ARG A 417 -6.70 22.16 33.96
C ARG A 417 -7.50 22.14 32.66
N LYS A 418 -7.38 21.07 31.85
CA LYS A 418 -8.12 20.93 30.59
C LYS A 418 -9.58 20.52 30.83
N ASN A 419 -9.87 19.74 31.87
CA ASN A 419 -11.23 19.33 32.21
C ASN A 419 -11.36 19.13 33.75
N PRO A 420 -12.02 20.07 34.46
CA PRO A 420 -12.17 20.01 35.92
C PRO A 420 -13.01 18.84 36.47
N ILE A 421 -13.57 17.98 35.61
CA ILE A 421 -14.19 16.71 36.03
C ILE A 421 -13.16 15.76 36.67
N PHE A 422 -11.88 15.89 36.27
CA PHE A 422 -10.78 15.15 36.87
C PHE A 422 -10.31 15.87 38.14
N PRO A 423 -10.09 15.16 39.26
CA PRO A 423 -9.66 15.79 40.51
C PRO A 423 -8.25 16.40 40.38
N ALA A 424 -8.01 17.45 41.18
CA ALA A 424 -6.66 18.01 41.34
C ALA A 424 -5.73 17.01 42.07
N PRO A 425 -4.42 16.98 41.74
CA PRO A 425 -3.44 16.02 42.25
C PRO A 425 -3.08 16.08 43.74
#